data_AF-T0M5B9-F1
#
_entry.id   AF-T0M5B9-F1
#
_cell.length_a   1.000
_cell.length_b   1.000
_cell.length_c   1.000
_cell.angle_alpha   90.00
_cell.angle_beta   90.00
_cell.angle_gamma   90.00
#
_symmetry.space_group_name_H-M   'P 1'
#
loop_
_entity.id
_entity.type
_entity.pdbx_description
1 polymer ?
#
loop_
_entity_poly.entity_id
_entity_poly.type
_entity_poly.pdbx_seq_one_letter_code
_entity_poly.pdbx_strand_id
1 'polypeptide(L)'
;MASNGVEEQILSQDDLDEKPWKYVGYKDFAKFSALSDDYFALRRFDELHNRTLLALQDRLTDLEEKLNSLDGRLSQRQNPDVDNGSFRKDQPERRELLDQIHDALIRYGISSPIHCKA
;
A
#
# COMPACT_ATOMS: atom_id res chain seq x y z
N MET A 1 -11.75 10.61 55.01
CA MET A 1 -13.20 10.84 55.07
C MET A 1 -13.40 12.28 54.61
N ALA A 2 -13.94 12.62 53.45
CA ALA A 2 -15.03 11.99 52.71
C ALA A 2 -14.72 11.94 51.20
N SER A 3 -15.08 10.81 50.61
CA SER A 3 -15.42 10.69 49.19
C SER A 3 -16.59 11.62 48.91
N ASN A 4 -16.56 12.38 47.81
CA ASN A 4 -17.79 12.88 47.20
C ASN A 4 -17.61 12.81 45.68
N GLY A 5 -18.46 11.97 45.09
CA GLY A 5 -18.37 11.47 43.74
C GLY A 5 -18.37 12.58 42.71
N VAL A 6 -17.59 12.35 41.65
CA VAL A 6 -17.80 13.01 40.37
C VAL A 6 -19.13 12.47 39.86
N GLU A 7 -20.22 13.13 40.24
CA GLU A 7 -21.52 12.92 39.62
C GLU A 7 -21.35 13.23 38.14
N GLU A 8 -21.41 12.18 37.34
CA GLU A 8 -21.38 12.25 35.88
C GLU A 8 -22.68 12.94 35.45
N GLN A 9 -22.65 14.26 35.39
CA GLN A 9 -23.79 15.08 34.96
C GLN A 9 -24.10 14.72 33.51
N ILE A 10 -25.23 14.03 33.32
CA ILE A 10 -25.77 13.70 32.01
C ILE A 10 -26.13 15.02 31.32
N LEU A 11 -25.37 15.40 30.30
CA LEU A 11 -25.62 16.62 29.53
C LEU A 11 -27.03 16.59 28.93
N SER A 12 -27.81 17.65 29.14
CA SER A 12 -29.11 17.83 28.49
C SER A 12 -28.94 18.25 27.03
N GLN A 13 -29.93 17.95 26.18
CA GLN A 13 -29.92 18.38 24.78
C GLN A 13 -29.92 19.92 24.65
N ASP A 14 -30.59 20.60 25.58
CA ASP A 14 -30.60 22.07 25.64
C ASP A 14 -29.20 22.66 25.89
N ASP A 15 -28.35 21.97 26.67
CA ASP A 15 -26.97 22.39 26.94
C ASP A 15 -26.05 22.21 25.71
N LEU A 16 -26.34 21.20 24.88
CA LEU A 16 -25.64 20.96 23.62
C LEU A 16 -25.99 22.02 22.56
N ASP A 17 -27.26 22.42 22.51
CA ASP A 17 -27.77 23.37 21.53
C ASP A 17 -27.38 24.83 21.87
N GLU A 18 -27.30 25.17 23.15
CA GLU A 18 -26.90 26.52 23.59
C GLU A 18 -25.39 26.76 23.40
N LYS A 19 -24.55 25.72 23.57
CA LYS A 19 -23.08 25.84 23.52
C LYS A 19 -22.43 24.72 22.70
N PRO A 20 -22.77 24.57 21.40
CA PRO A 20 -22.27 23.47 20.57
C PRO A 20 -20.74 23.51 20.40
N TRP A 21 -20.14 24.70 20.43
CA TRP A 21 -18.68 24.90 20.37
C TRP A 21 -17.94 24.37 21.59
N LYS A 22 -18.60 24.25 22.75
CA LYS A 22 -18.02 23.76 24.00
C LYS A 22 -18.14 22.25 24.14
N TYR A 23 -19.24 21.67 23.65
CA TYR A 23 -19.60 20.28 23.93
C TYR A 23 -19.46 19.33 22.73
N VAL A 24 -19.85 19.76 21.52
CA VAL A 24 -19.71 18.94 20.30
C VAL A 24 -18.34 19.22 19.66
N GLY A 25 -18.07 20.49 19.33
CA GLY A 25 -16.75 21.02 18.98
C GLY A 25 -15.82 20.15 18.11
N TYR A 26 -14.52 20.40 18.23
CA TYR A 26 -13.48 19.65 17.50
C TYR A 26 -13.37 18.18 17.97
N LYS A 27 -13.74 17.91 19.23
CA LYS A 27 -13.62 16.60 19.86
C LYS A 27 -14.56 15.57 19.23
N ASP A 28 -15.83 15.89 19.03
CA ASP A 28 -16.75 14.94 18.40
C ASP A 28 -16.60 14.91 16.88
N PHE A 29 -16.15 16.00 16.24
CA PHE A 29 -15.71 15.96 14.84
C PHE A 29 -14.51 14.99 14.64
N ALA A 30 -13.54 15.01 15.54
CA ALA A 30 -12.40 14.09 15.50
C ALA A 30 -12.82 12.63 15.76
N LYS A 31 -13.77 12.40 16.69
CA LYS A 31 -14.35 11.06 16.90
C LYS A 31 -15.15 10.59 15.70
N PHE A 32 -16.01 11.42 15.12
CA PHE A 32 -16.75 11.12 13.89
C PHE A 32 -15.80 10.78 12.74
N SER A 33 -14.74 11.57 12.57
CA SER A 33 -13.69 11.34 11.57
C SER A 33 -12.89 10.05 11.82
N ALA A 34 -12.81 9.59 13.06
CA ALA A 34 -12.12 8.35 13.45
C ALA A 34 -13.04 7.11 13.48
N LEU A 35 -14.36 7.28 13.35
CA LEU A 35 -15.34 6.19 13.31
C LEU A 35 -15.55 5.61 11.90
N SER A 36 -15.04 6.27 10.87
CA SER A 36 -14.88 5.66 9.55
C SER A 36 -13.51 5.01 9.48
N ASP A 37 -13.46 3.68 9.36
CA ASP A 37 -12.20 2.93 9.16
C ASP A 37 -11.45 3.30 7.87
N ASP A 38 -12.03 4.16 7.02
CA ASP A 38 -11.47 4.46 5.70
C ASP A 38 -10.84 5.85 5.49
N TYR A 39 -11.00 6.84 6.37
CA TYR A 39 -10.52 8.19 6.02
C TYR A 39 -10.21 9.08 7.22
N PHE A 40 -8.93 9.34 7.54
CA PHE A 40 -8.48 10.71 7.91
C PHE A 40 -6.95 10.90 7.99
N ALA A 41 -6.19 10.25 7.10
CA ALA A 41 -4.89 10.76 6.68
C ALA A 41 -5.02 11.23 5.22
N LEU A 42 -5.69 12.38 5.04
CA LEU A 42 -5.73 13.23 3.84
C LEU A 42 -5.27 12.57 2.51
N ARG A 43 -6.22 12.38 1.59
CA ARG A 43 -6.09 12.03 0.15
C ARG A 43 -5.13 12.90 -0.69
N ARG A 44 -4.28 13.71 -0.06
CA ARG A 44 -3.38 14.69 -0.71
C ARG A 44 -2.41 14.04 -1.68
N PHE A 45 -2.14 12.74 -1.54
CA PHE A 45 -1.21 12.02 -2.38
C PHE A 45 -1.85 10.86 -3.15
N ASP A 46 -3.18 10.69 -3.16
CA ASP A 46 -3.80 9.56 -3.87
C ASP A 46 -3.45 9.54 -5.35
N GLU A 47 -3.48 10.72 -6.00
CA GLU A 47 -3.07 10.85 -7.39
C GLU A 47 -1.59 10.54 -7.58
N LEU A 48 -0.72 11.06 -6.71
CA LEU A 48 0.72 10.81 -6.77
C LEU A 48 1.06 9.33 -6.51
N HIS A 49 0.38 8.73 -5.54
CA HIS A 49 0.50 7.32 -5.17
C HIS A 49 0.07 6.42 -6.33
N ASN A 50 -1.08 6.71 -6.95
CA ASN A 50 -1.53 6.01 -8.15
C ASN A 50 -0.53 6.15 -9.30
N ARG A 51 0.04 7.33 -9.53
CA ARG A 51 1.09 7.53 -10.53
C ARG A 51 2.35 6.72 -10.22
N THR A 52 2.74 6.63 -8.96
CA THR A 52 3.88 5.78 -8.54
C THR A 52 3.59 4.30 -8.73
N LEU A 53 2.37 3.84 -8.43
CA LEU A 53 1.95 2.46 -8.68
C LEU A 53 1.94 2.12 -10.17
N LEU A 54 1.40 2.99 -11.01
CA LEU A 54 1.43 2.85 -12.47
C LEU A 54 2.87 2.80 -13.00
N ALA A 55 3.77 3.64 -12.48
CA ALA A 55 5.18 3.61 -12.85
C ALA A 55 5.88 2.30 -12.42
N LEU A 56 5.51 1.72 -11.27
CA LEU A 56 6.02 0.42 -10.83
C LEU A 56 5.48 -0.72 -11.72
N GLN A 57 4.22 -0.65 -12.16
CA GLN A 57 3.62 -1.61 -13.09
C GLN A 57 4.27 -1.54 -14.48
N ASP A 58 4.50 -0.34 -14.99
CA ASP A 58 5.23 -0.11 -16.25
C ASP A 58 6.63 -0.70 -16.16
N ARG A 59 7.35 -0.44 -15.06
CA ARG A 59 8.67 -1.03 -14.83
C ARG A 59 8.64 -2.56 -14.77
N LEU A 60 7.61 -3.16 -14.17
CA LEU A 60 7.46 -4.62 -14.13
C LEU A 60 7.20 -5.18 -15.53
N THR A 61 6.39 -4.49 -16.33
CA THR A 61 6.10 -4.85 -17.73
C THR A 61 7.38 -4.84 -18.57
N ASP A 62 8.19 -3.78 -18.47
CA ASP A 62 9.51 -3.68 -19.10
C ASP A 62 10.45 -4.84 -18.75
N LEU A 63 10.46 -5.25 -17.48
CA LEU A 63 11.31 -6.33 -16.99
C LEU A 63 10.79 -7.70 -17.46
N GLU A 64 9.48 -7.88 -17.49
CA GLU A 64 8.83 -9.07 -18.04
C GLU A 64 9.12 -9.24 -19.54
N GLU A 65 8.99 -8.17 -20.32
CA GLU A 65 9.31 -8.19 -21.76
C GLU A 65 10.78 -8.55 -22.02
N LYS A 66 11.70 -8.04 -21.18
CA LYS A 66 13.12 -8.40 -21.25
C LYS A 66 13.35 -9.87 -20.91
N LEU A 67 12.63 -10.41 -19.93
CA LEU A 67 12.74 -11.81 -19.54
C LEU A 67 12.22 -12.71 -20.66
N ASN A 68 11.07 -12.39 -21.23
CA ASN A 68 10.50 -13.09 -22.38
C ASN A 68 11.42 -13.03 -23.61
N SER A 69 12.06 -11.89 -23.86
CA SER A 69 13.02 -11.73 -24.94
C SER A 69 14.28 -12.57 -24.71
N LEU A 70 14.78 -12.62 -23.47
CA LEU A 70 15.91 -13.44 -23.08
C LEU A 70 15.61 -14.93 -23.26
N ASP A 71 14.44 -15.38 -22.81
CA ASP A 71 13.99 -16.77 -22.95
C ASP A 71 13.77 -17.14 -24.41
N GLY A 72 13.19 -16.22 -25.20
CA GLY A 72 13.04 -16.36 -26.63
C GLY A 72 14.40 -16.52 -27.33
N ARG A 73 15.39 -15.71 -26.96
CA ARG A 73 16.77 -15.81 -27.47
C ARG A 73 17.41 -17.13 -27.07
N LEU A 74 17.41 -17.48 -25.80
CA LEU A 74 18.05 -18.71 -25.28
C LEU A 74 17.43 -20.00 -25.82
N SER A 75 16.18 -19.94 -26.31
CA SER A 75 15.49 -21.07 -26.93
C SER A 75 15.71 -21.19 -28.45
N GLN A 76 16.46 -20.28 -29.07
CA GLN A 76 16.76 -20.33 -30.50
C GLN A 76 17.74 -21.47 -30.82
N ARG A 77 17.45 -22.23 -31.89
CA ARG A 77 18.30 -23.34 -32.38
C ARG A 77 19.74 -22.95 -32.74
N GLN A 78 19.99 -21.66 -32.96
CA GLN A 78 21.30 -21.14 -33.35
C GLN A 78 22.18 -20.83 -32.13
N ASN A 79 21.59 -20.75 -30.93
CA ASN A 79 22.34 -20.53 -29.70
C ASN A 79 22.87 -21.85 -29.14
N PRO A 80 23.96 -21.80 -28.35
CA PRO A 80 24.50 -22.99 -27.70
C PRO A 80 23.45 -23.69 -26.83
N ASP A 81 23.52 -25.01 -26.74
CA ASP A 81 22.67 -25.79 -25.85
C ASP A 81 23.02 -25.45 -24.39
N VAL A 82 22.12 -24.72 -23.73
CA VAL A 82 22.21 -24.35 -22.32
C VAL A 82 21.02 -24.95 -21.58
N ASP A 83 21.26 -25.47 -20.37
CA ASP A 83 20.23 -26.05 -19.51
C ASP A 83 19.36 -24.95 -18.90
N ASN A 84 18.38 -24.48 -19.68
CA ASN A 84 17.43 -23.44 -19.30
C ASN A 84 16.40 -23.90 -18.23
N GLY A 85 16.43 -25.18 -17.81
CA GLY A 85 15.50 -25.74 -16.82
C GLY A 85 16.06 -25.83 -15.40
N SER A 86 17.31 -25.41 -15.19
CA SER A 86 17.99 -25.52 -13.90
C SER A 86 18.55 -24.17 -13.45
N PHE A 87 18.02 -23.60 -12.37
CA PHE A 87 18.55 -22.37 -11.75
C PHE A 87 20.04 -22.44 -11.40
N ARG A 88 20.59 -23.64 -11.15
CA ARG A 88 22.02 -23.83 -10.83
C ARG A 88 22.92 -23.76 -12.05
N LYS A 89 22.38 -24.03 -13.24
CA LYS A 89 23.09 -24.04 -14.52
C LYS A 89 22.58 -22.94 -15.46
N ASP A 90 21.78 -22.03 -14.92
CA ASP A 90 21.16 -20.96 -15.67
C ASP A 90 22.18 -19.87 -16.02
N GLN A 91 21.79 -19.02 -16.96
CA GLN A 91 22.60 -17.89 -17.37
C GLN A 91 22.62 -16.81 -16.28
N PRO A 92 23.79 -16.20 -16.00
CA PRO A 92 23.90 -15.15 -14.99
C PRO A 92 23.00 -13.94 -15.31
N GLU A 93 22.81 -13.64 -16.59
CA GLU A 93 21.92 -12.57 -17.08
C GLU A 93 20.46 -12.79 -16.66
N ARG A 94 19.94 -14.02 -16.74
CA ARG A 94 18.57 -14.32 -16.32
C ARG A 94 18.44 -14.14 -14.81
N ARG A 95 19.43 -14.58 -14.04
CA ARG A 95 19.44 -14.43 -12.59
C ARG A 95 19.43 -12.96 -12.17
N GLU A 96 20.25 -12.13 -12.79
CA GLU A 96 20.27 -10.68 -12.53
C GLU A 96 18.91 -10.04 -12.85
N LEU A 97 18.26 -10.47 -13.94
CA LEU A 97 16.95 -9.95 -14.31
C LEU A 97 15.86 -10.39 -13.32
N LEU A 98 15.91 -11.65 -12.84
CA LEU A 98 14.99 -12.15 -11.82
C LEU A 98 15.18 -11.43 -10.48
N ASP A 99 16.42 -11.10 -10.10
CA ASP A 99 16.70 -10.30 -8.90
C ASP A 99 16.11 -8.88 -9.03
N GLN A 100 16.22 -8.24 -10.21
CA GLN A 100 15.59 -6.95 -10.49
C GLN A 100 14.04 -7.02 -10.44
N ILE A 101 13.46 -8.10 -10.97
CA ILE A 101 12.00 -8.33 -10.91
C ILE A 101 11.55 -8.51 -9.46
N HIS A 102 12.28 -9.30 -8.68
CA HIS A 102 12.00 -9.50 -7.26
C HIS A 102 11.99 -8.17 -6.49
N ASP A 103 13.01 -7.32 -6.69
CA ASP A 103 13.08 -6.01 -6.05
C ASP A 103 11.92 -5.09 -6.47
N ALA A 104 11.54 -5.12 -7.75
CA ALA A 104 10.39 -4.36 -8.25
C ALA A 104 9.06 -4.85 -7.65
N LEU A 105 8.88 -6.17 -7.52
CA LEU A 105 7.70 -6.79 -6.91
C LEU A 105 7.59 -6.45 -5.42
N ILE A 106 8.70 -6.44 -4.67
CA ILE A 106 8.70 -5.99 -3.26
C ILE A 106 8.21 -4.54 -3.17
N ARG A 107 8.77 -3.65 -3.99
CA ARG A 107 8.37 -2.22 -3.99
C ARG A 107 6.91 -2.05 -4.35
N TYR A 108 6.43 -2.79 -5.34
CA TYR A 108 5.02 -2.78 -5.75
C TYR A 108 4.11 -3.30 -4.63
N GLY A 109 4.46 -4.41 -4.00
CA GLY A 109 3.67 -5.01 -2.92
C GLY A 109 3.56 -4.13 -1.68
N ILE A 110 4.65 -3.49 -1.25
CA ILE A 110 4.66 -2.55 -0.11
C ILE A 110 3.87 -1.28 -0.45
N SER A 111 3.93 -0.82 -1.70
CA SER A 111 3.22 0.39 -2.13
C SER A 111 1.75 0.12 -2.41
N SER A 112 1.33 -1.14 -2.59
CA SER A 112 -0.04 -1.48 -2.94
C SER A 112 -0.95 -1.50 -1.69
N PRO A 113 -2.10 -0.82 -1.70
CA PRO A 113 -2.99 -0.71 -0.53
C PRO A 113 -3.72 -2.02 -0.14
N ILE A 114 -3.36 -3.17 -0.72
CA ILE A 114 -4.13 -4.43 -0.62
C ILE A 114 -4.05 -5.13 0.76
N HIS A 115 -3.36 -4.59 1.77
CA HIS A 115 -3.16 -5.30 3.05
C HIS A 115 -3.86 -4.75 4.30
N CYS A 116 -4.78 -3.78 4.21
CA CYS A 116 -5.75 -3.60 5.30
C CYS A 116 -6.90 -4.59 5.12
N LYS A 117 -6.75 -5.81 5.67
CA LYS A 117 -7.90 -6.66 5.96
C LYS A 117 -8.73 -5.99 7.06
N ALA A 118 -10.03 -5.87 6.78
CA ALA A 118 -11.08 -5.55 7.73
C ALA A 118 -11.06 -6.47 8.98
#